data_AF-A0A3E0PLS2-F1
#
_entry.id   AF-A0A3E0PLS2-F1
#
_cell.length_a   1.000
_cell.length_b   1.000
_cell.length_c   1.000
_cell.angle_alpha   90.00
_cell.angle_beta   90.00
_cell.angle_gamma   90.00
#
_symmetry.space_group_name_H-M   'P 1'
#
loop_
_entity.id
_entity.type
_entity.pdbx_description
1 polymer ?
#
loop_
_entity_poly.entity_id
_entity_poly.type
_entity_poly.pdbx_seq_one_letter_code
_entity_poly.pdbx_strand_id
1 'polypeptide(L)'
;MSTMTDYLNPNLPSGLRRVSMPVVDASPEWLEGYGKLVEDPERMEIEIVRWPAGGWRPVDPDSGDEGGTTEGTFISYWDGDILYGRNEAVDGHYILAYAAEPAEAATGHDRDPERMLLWHANYHPDGGQMFFPLEQKTYYVPLARPGDDVKPEDFVCFRFAGTQGLYLHPNVWHEGVFTSAGTQRFLDRQGAVHARVSVDFAREFGCLLEAKL
;
A
#
# COMPACT_ATOMS: atom_id res chain seq x y z
N MET A 1 -21.71 8.98 -11.61
CA MET A 1 -20.64 9.83 -11.05
C MET A 1 -20.09 9.08 -9.86
N SER A 2 -18.81 8.69 -9.89
CA SER A 2 -18.17 8.11 -8.71
C SER A 2 -18.06 9.20 -7.65
N THR A 3 -18.64 8.98 -6.47
CA THR A 3 -18.41 9.82 -5.30
C THR A 3 -16.97 9.62 -4.86
N MET A 4 -16.24 10.70 -4.56
CA MET A 4 -14.89 10.57 -4.00
C MET A 4 -14.94 9.67 -2.76
N THR A 5 -14.08 8.66 -2.73
CA THR A 5 -13.94 7.79 -1.56
C THR A 5 -13.40 8.63 -0.40
N ASP A 6 -14.13 8.64 0.72
CA ASP A 6 -13.64 9.18 1.97
C ASP A 6 -12.75 8.11 2.63
N TYR A 7 -11.44 8.24 2.45
CA TYR A 7 -10.46 7.29 2.97
C TYR A 7 -10.32 7.31 4.49
N LEU A 8 -10.88 8.32 5.17
CA LEU A 8 -10.93 8.38 6.63
C LEU A 8 -12.27 7.89 7.20
N ASN A 9 -13.28 7.76 6.33
CA ASN A 9 -14.56 7.17 6.68
C ASN A 9 -15.10 6.32 5.51
N PRO A 10 -14.49 5.15 5.26
CA PRO A 10 -14.83 4.33 4.09
C PRO A 10 -16.23 3.72 4.16
N ASN A 11 -16.98 3.91 5.26
CA ASN A 11 -18.37 3.45 5.46
C ASN A 11 -18.55 1.98 5.06
N LEU A 12 -17.71 1.11 5.64
CA LEU A 12 -17.69 -0.32 5.34
C LEU A 12 -18.94 -1.01 5.94
N PRO A 13 -19.61 -1.89 5.19
CA PRO A 13 -20.74 -2.66 5.73
C PRO A 13 -20.27 -3.64 6.81
N SER A 14 -21.18 -3.98 7.73
CA SER A 14 -20.91 -5.01 8.74
C SER A 14 -21.07 -6.43 8.17
N GLY A 15 -20.48 -7.41 8.85
CA GLY A 15 -20.62 -8.83 8.49
C GLY A 15 -19.89 -9.23 7.21
N LEU A 16 -18.85 -8.48 6.83
CA LEU A 16 -17.98 -8.82 5.70
C LEU A 16 -17.27 -10.15 5.96
N ARG A 17 -17.08 -10.94 4.89
CA ARG A 17 -16.25 -12.15 4.98
C ARG A 17 -14.79 -11.74 5.16
N ARG A 18 -13.97 -12.61 5.75
CA ARG A 18 -12.52 -12.44 5.78
C ARG A 18 -11.87 -13.40 4.79
N VAL A 19 -10.94 -12.91 3.98
CA VAL A 19 -10.09 -13.71 3.09
C VAL A 19 -8.67 -13.62 3.61
N SER A 20 -8.04 -14.75 3.94
CA SER A 20 -6.71 -14.75 4.54
C SER A 20 -5.64 -14.52 3.50
N MET A 21 -4.76 -13.54 3.75
CA MET A 21 -3.49 -13.38 3.05
C MET A 21 -2.42 -14.22 3.77
N PRO A 22 -1.64 -15.05 3.05
CA PRO A 22 -0.47 -15.67 3.64
C PRO A 22 0.55 -14.59 4.03
N VAL A 23 1.20 -14.79 5.19
CA VAL A 23 2.28 -13.91 5.66
C VAL A 23 3.62 -14.58 5.37
N VAL A 24 4.49 -13.91 4.62
CA VAL A 24 5.81 -14.42 4.23
C VAL A 24 6.91 -13.43 4.58
N ASP A 25 8.10 -13.92 4.92
CA ASP A 25 9.26 -13.05 5.09
C ASP A 25 9.75 -12.53 3.74
N ALA A 26 9.94 -11.23 3.65
CA ALA A 26 10.44 -10.59 2.43
C ALA A 26 11.87 -11.06 2.12
N SER A 27 12.05 -11.57 0.91
CA SER A 27 13.35 -11.93 0.36
C SER A 27 13.41 -11.51 -1.12
N PRO A 28 14.60 -11.42 -1.73
CA PRO A 28 14.71 -11.13 -3.15
C PRO A 28 13.93 -12.12 -4.03
N GLU A 29 13.91 -13.39 -3.65
CA GLU A 29 13.20 -14.47 -4.36
C GLU A 29 11.68 -14.30 -4.29
N TRP A 30 11.15 -13.99 -3.10
CA TRP A 30 9.72 -13.80 -2.90
C TRP A 30 9.18 -12.50 -3.50
N LEU A 31 10.02 -11.48 -3.62
CA LEU A 31 9.66 -10.19 -4.21
C LEU A 31 9.75 -10.16 -5.75
N GLU A 32 10.13 -11.27 -6.39
CA GLU A 32 10.17 -11.35 -7.85
C GLU A 32 8.79 -11.07 -8.47
N GLY A 33 8.74 -10.03 -9.32
CA GLY A 33 7.52 -9.53 -9.96
C GLY A 33 6.74 -8.50 -9.15
N TYR A 34 7.18 -8.16 -7.94
CA TYR A 34 6.62 -7.09 -7.11
C TYR A 34 7.58 -5.91 -6.98
N GLY A 35 8.88 -6.19 -6.85
CA GLY A 35 9.83 -5.17 -6.46
C GLY A 35 11.16 -5.73 -5.99
N LYS A 36 11.85 -5.00 -5.13
CA LYS A 36 13.13 -5.43 -4.54
C LYS A 36 13.38 -4.81 -3.17
N LEU A 37 14.27 -5.46 -2.42
CA LEU A 37 14.79 -4.91 -1.17
C LEU A 37 15.72 -3.72 -1.45
N VAL A 38 15.68 -2.73 -0.58
CA VAL A 38 16.50 -1.51 -0.66
C VAL A 38 17.44 -1.45 0.53
N GLU A 39 18.74 -1.42 0.26
CA GLU A 39 19.79 -1.27 1.28
C GLU A 39 20.12 0.20 1.57
N ASP A 40 20.11 1.02 0.53
CA ASP A 40 20.49 2.43 0.57
C ASP A 40 19.46 3.24 -0.24
N PRO A 41 18.60 4.05 0.41
CA PRO A 41 17.54 4.77 -0.28
C PRO A 41 18.09 5.87 -1.22
N GLU A 42 19.32 6.34 -1.00
CA GLU A 42 19.95 7.36 -1.85
C GLU A 42 20.37 6.80 -3.21
N ARG A 43 20.54 5.48 -3.31
CA ARG A 43 20.89 4.78 -4.56
C ARG A 43 19.67 4.26 -5.32
N MET A 44 18.48 4.40 -4.75
CA MET A 44 17.26 3.87 -5.32
C MET A 44 16.62 4.87 -6.27
N GLU A 45 16.74 4.60 -7.57
CA GLU A 45 16.05 5.33 -8.64
C GLU A 45 14.62 4.82 -8.80
N ILE A 46 13.65 5.75 -8.83
CA ILE A 46 12.25 5.38 -9.04
C ILE A 46 11.97 5.27 -10.55
N GLU A 47 11.42 4.15 -10.98
CA GLU A 47 10.96 4.00 -12.36
C GLU A 47 9.78 4.97 -12.61
N ILE A 48 9.88 5.78 -13.66
CA ILE A 48 8.77 6.56 -14.21
C ILE A 48 8.35 5.92 -15.53
N VAL A 49 7.07 5.63 -15.67
CA VAL A 49 6.54 4.91 -16.82
C VAL A 49 5.83 5.87 -17.75
N ARG A 50 6.05 5.67 -19.05
CA ARG A 50 5.31 6.37 -20.08
C ARG A 50 3.82 6.14 -19.93
N TRP A 51 3.06 7.23 -19.83
CA TRP A 51 1.61 7.18 -19.72
C TRP A 51 1.01 6.25 -20.77
N PRO A 52 0.11 5.32 -20.39
CA PRO A 52 -0.46 4.40 -21.35
C PRO A 52 -1.41 5.14 -22.30
N ALA A 53 -1.33 4.82 -23.58
CA ALA A 53 -2.35 5.26 -24.52
C ALA A 53 -3.67 4.50 -24.27
N GLY A 54 -4.78 5.21 -24.17
CA GLY A 54 -6.11 4.59 -23.99
C GLY A 54 -6.68 3.87 -25.22
N GLY A 55 -5.92 3.75 -26.31
CA GLY A 55 -6.35 3.16 -27.57
C GLY A 55 -5.18 2.72 -28.44
N TRP A 56 -5.41 2.49 -29.73
CA TRP A 56 -4.39 1.91 -30.63
C TRP A 56 -3.26 2.85 -31.04
N ARG A 57 -3.41 4.16 -30.86
CA ARG A 57 -2.35 5.14 -31.16
C ARG A 57 -1.41 5.24 -29.97
N PRO A 58 -0.09 5.03 -30.11
CA PRO A 58 0.84 5.12 -28.99
C PRO A 58 1.07 6.58 -28.56
N VAL A 59 1.59 6.75 -27.34
CA VAL A 59 2.24 8.00 -26.93
C VAL A 59 3.58 8.11 -27.67
N ASP A 60 3.97 9.33 -28.05
CA ASP A 60 5.19 9.58 -28.81
C ASP A 60 6.45 9.12 -28.02
N PRO A 61 7.49 8.60 -28.69
CA PRO A 61 8.63 7.98 -28.00
C PRO A 61 9.45 8.90 -27.09
N ASP A 62 9.33 10.21 -27.26
CA ASP A 62 10.04 11.27 -26.54
C ASP A 62 9.16 12.00 -25.51
N SER A 63 7.98 11.44 -25.17
CA SER A 63 7.08 12.03 -24.16
C SER A 63 6.31 11.01 -23.31
N GLY A 64 5.68 11.49 -22.24
CA GLY A 64 4.76 10.74 -21.38
C GLY A 64 5.37 10.16 -20.11
N ASP A 65 6.66 10.37 -19.86
CA ASP A 65 7.43 9.89 -18.70
C ASP A 65 8.18 11.03 -17.97
N GLU A 66 7.83 12.29 -18.23
CA GLU A 66 8.53 13.47 -17.70
C GLU A 66 8.02 13.93 -16.32
N GLY A 67 7.10 13.18 -15.72
CA GLY A 67 6.47 13.53 -14.44
C GLY A 67 7.47 13.63 -13.27
N GLY A 68 8.60 12.93 -13.34
CA GLY A 68 9.60 12.91 -12.28
C GLY A 68 9.09 12.29 -10.98
N THR A 69 9.78 12.58 -9.88
CA THR A 69 9.53 11.99 -8.56
C THR A 69 9.23 13.03 -7.49
N THR A 70 8.47 12.64 -6.48
CA THR A 70 8.28 13.38 -5.22
C THR A 70 8.75 12.53 -4.04
N GLU A 71 9.10 13.17 -2.93
CA GLU A 71 9.49 12.49 -1.69
C GLU A 71 8.94 13.18 -0.43
N GLY A 72 8.83 12.41 0.65
CA GLY A 72 8.33 12.87 1.94
C GLY A 72 8.33 11.76 2.99
N THR A 73 7.83 12.05 4.19
CA THR A 73 7.64 11.00 5.20
C THR A 73 6.30 10.31 5.01
N PHE A 74 6.29 8.99 4.94
CA PHE A 74 5.10 8.19 5.17
C PHE A 74 5.05 7.76 6.64
N ILE A 75 3.95 8.04 7.32
CA ILE A 75 3.74 7.71 8.73
C ILE A 75 2.64 6.66 8.81
N SER A 76 2.99 5.51 9.38
CA SER A 76 2.06 4.41 9.68
C SER A 76 1.84 4.37 11.18
N TYR A 77 0.59 4.48 11.65
CA TYR A 77 0.32 4.49 13.08
C TYR A 77 -1.04 3.89 13.47
N TRP A 78 -1.05 3.16 14.57
CA TRP A 78 -2.27 2.68 15.21
C TRP A 78 -2.81 3.73 16.19
N ASP A 79 -4.13 3.94 16.15
CA ASP A 79 -4.90 4.57 17.22
C ASP A 79 -6.04 3.64 17.60
N GLY A 80 -5.85 2.92 18.71
CA GLY A 80 -6.69 1.78 19.07
C GLY A 80 -6.66 0.68 18.00
N ASP A 81 -7.84 0.33 17.48
CA ASP A 81 -8.04 -0.73 16.50
C ASP A 81 -7.92 -0.25 15.04
N ILE A 82 -7.55 1.01 14.79
CA ILE A 82 -7.50 1.58 13.43
C ILE A 82 -6.06 1.94 13.07
N LEU A 83 -5.58 1.39 11.95
CA LEU A 83 -4.29 1.74 11.37
C LEU A 83 -4.48 2.87 10.35
N TYR A 84 -3.77 3.96 10.57
CA TYR A 84 -3.74 5.11 9.70
C TYR A 84 -2.42 5.20 8.93
N GLY A 85 -2.52 5.72 7.70
CA GLY A 85 -1.40 6.12 6.87
C GLY A 85 -1.47 7.61 6.59
N ARG A 86 -0.38 8.33 6.82
CA ARG A 86 -0.23 9.73 6.39
C ARG A 86 0.95 9.84 5.44
N ASN A 87 0.71 10.33 4.23
CA ASN A 87 1.74 10.50 3.21
C ASN A 87 2.02 11.98 3.00
N GLU A 88 3.14 12.47 3.52
CA GLU A 88 3.54 13.87 3.36
C GLU A 88 3.96 14.22 1.92
N ALA A 89 4.36 13.24 1.10
CA ALA A 89 4.80 13.48 -0.29
C ALA A 89 3.65 13.91 -1.22
N VAL A 90 2.40 13.59 -0.84
CA VAL A 90 1.17 13.85 -1.63
C VAL A 90 0.01 14.39 -0.80
N ASP A 91 0.27 14.83 0.44
CA ASP A 91 -0.72 15.32 1.42
C ASP A 91 -1.89 14.35 1.67
N GLY A 92 -1.56 13.06 1.77
CA GLY A 92 -2.50 11.97 1.96
C GLY A 92 -2.79 11.62 3.41
N HIS A 93 -4.05 11.27 3.73
CA HIS A 93 -4.41 10.70 5.04
C HIS A 93 -5.55 9.69 4.89
N TYR A 94 -5.31 8.45 5.33
CA TYR A 94 -6.15 7.31 5.02
C TYR A 94 -6.22 6.31 6.19
N ILE A 95 -7.31 5.56 6.29
CA ILE A 95 -7.36 4.31 7.06
C ILE A 95 -6.81 3.19 6.17
N LEU A 96 -5.72 2.57 6.60
CA LEU A 96 -5.08 1.45 5.90
C LEU A 96 -5.73 0.12 6.27
N ALA A 97 -6.02 -0.11 7.54
CA ALA A 97 -6.63 -1.35 8.03
C ALA A 97 -7.24 -1.21 9.43
N TYR A 98 -7.90 -2.27 9.86
CA TYR A 98 -8.47 -2.42 11.19
C TYR A 98 -7.89 -3.64 11.91
N ALA A 99 -7.72 -3.58 13.23
CA ALA A 99 -7.33 -4.72 14.07
C ALA A 99 -8.54 -5.56 14.51
N ALA A 100 -9.73 -4.97 14.47
CA ALA A 100 -11.03 -5.57 14.76
C ALA A 100 -11.99 -5.35 13.59
N GLU A 101 -13.19 -5.95 13.64
CA GLU A 101 -14.23 -5.67 12.65
C GLU A 101 -14.48 -4.15 12.56
N PRO A 102 -14.60 -3.54 11.35
CA PRO A 102 -14.73 -2.09 11.22
C PRO A 102 -15.90 -1.47 12.01
N ALA A 103 -16.99 -2.23 12.20
CA ALA A 103 -18.15 -1.79 12.98
C ALA A 103 -17.94 -1.81 14.51
N GLU A 104 -16.89 -2.49 14.98
CA GLU A 104 -16.56 -2.67 16.40
C GLU A 104 -15.25 -1.97 16.78
N ALA A 105 -14.45 -1.55 15.79
CA ALA A 105 -13.17 -0.90 15.99
C ALA A 105 -13.30 0.39 16.82
N ALA A 106 -12.44 0.51 17.84
CA ALA A 106 -12.41 1.67 18.72
C ALA A 106 -11.03 2.35 18.68
N THR A 107 -11.00 3.67 18.81
CA THR A 107 -9.76 4.45 18.97
C THR A 107 -9.45 4.70 20.46
N GLY A 108 -8.26 5.22 20.77
CA GLY A 108 -7.91 5.73 22.09
C GLY A 108 -7.50 4.68 23.13
N HIS A 109 -7.11 3.48 22.70
CA HIS A 109 -6.54 2.45 23.59
C HIS A 109 -5.17 1.97 23.09
N ASP A 110 -4.39 1.38 24.01
CA ASP A 110 -3.00 0.97 23.75
C ASP A 110 -2.80 -0.55 23.61
N ARG A 111 -3.87 -1.31 23.32
CA ARG A 111 -3.74 -2.74 23.02
C ARG A 111 -2.99 -2.93 21.70
N ASP A 112 -2.02 -3.82 21.69
CA ASP A 112 -1.32 -4.20 20.47
C ASP A 112 -2.27 -4.95 19.51
N PRO A 113 -2.21 -4.66 18.20
CA PRO A 113 -3.03 -5.33 17.20
C PRO A 113 -2.48 -6.74 16.91
N GLU A 114 -3.37 -7.73 16.85
CA GLU A 114 -2.98 -9.12 16.53
C GLU A 114 -3.11 -9.46 15.04
N ARG A 115 -3.79 -8.60 14.28
CA ARG A 115 -4.11 -8.79 12.87
C ARG A 115 -4.33 -7.44 12.18
N MET A 116 -4.32 -7.47 10.86
CA MET A 116 -4.84 -6.39 10.02
C MET A 116 -6.01 -6.91 9.18
N LEU A 117 -7.04 -6.09 9.04
CA LEU A 117 -8.16 -6.26 8.13
C LEU A 117 -8.11 -5.13 7.10
N LEU A 118 -7.62 -5.45 5.91
CA LEU A 118 -7.47 -4.55 4.77
C LEU A 118 -8.78 -4.47 3.99
N TRP A 119 -9.21 -3.25 3.67
CA TRP A 119 -10.46 -2.99 2.93
C TRP A 119 -10.23 -2.47 1.51
N HIS A 120 -9.03 -1.96 1.23
CA HIS A 120 -8.67 -1.29 -0.02
C HIS A 120 -7.23 -1.62 -0.39
N ALA A 121 -6.96 -1.64 -1.68
CA ALA A 121 -5.62 -1.64 -2.26
C ALA A 121 -5.63 -0.78 -3.52
N ASN A 122 -4.46 -0.39 -3.99
CA ASN A 122 -4.27 0.44 -5.14
C ASN A 122 -2.94 0.17 -5.85
N TYR A 123 -2.76 0.75 -7.03
CA TYR A 123 -1.47 0.82 -7.70
C TYR A 123 -1.28 2.17 -8.38
N HIS A 124 -0.02 2.48 -8.65
CA HIS A 124 0.40 3.70 -9.34
C HIS A 124 0.90 3.34 -10.76
N PRO A 125 0.23 3.81 -11.83
CA PRO A 125 0.66 3.55 -13.20
C PRO A 125 1.76 4.50 -13.67
N ASP A 126 1.94 5.65 -13.02
CA ASP A 126 2.92 6.67 -13.42
C ASP A 126 4.34 6.31 -13.02
N GLY A 127 4.53 5.52 -11.97
CA GLY A 127 5.85 5.12 -11.52
C GLY A 127 5.86 4.14 -10.38
N GLY A 128 7.06 3.71 -10.01
CA GLY A 128 7.30 2.90 -8.82
C GLY A 128 7.18 3.70 -7.53
N GLN A 129 7.33 3.00 -6.41
CA GLN A 129 7.33 3.63 -5.09
C GLN A 129 8.30 2.92 -4.16
N MET A 130 9.06 3.69 -3.42
CA MET A 130 9.97 3.20 -2.39
C MET A 130 9.48 3.61 -1.02
N PHE A 131 9.50 2.67 -0.08
CA PHE A 131 9.41 2.93 1.34
C PHE A 131 10.69 2.44 2.03
N PHE A 132 11.41 3.32 2.70
CA PHE A 132 12.58 2.97 3.48
C PHE A 132 12.36 3.27 4.97
N PRO A 133 12.44 2.28 5.88
CA PRO A 133 12.14 2.48 7.30
C PRO A 133 13.15 3.45 7.94
N LEU A 134 12.65 4.49 8.62
CA LEU A 134 13.48 5.41 9.41
C LEU A 134 13.82 4.85 10.79
N GLU A 135 13.00 3.93 11.28
CA GLU A 135 13.26 3.15 12.48
C GLU A 135 13.37 1.66 12.13
N GLN A 136 14.35 0.96 12.71
CA GLN A 136 14.53 -0.48 12.57
C GLN A 136 13.46 -1.26 13.34
N LYS A 137 12.23 -1.23 12.84
CA LYS A 137 11.08 -1.96 13.36
C LYS A 137 10.46 -2.82 12.27
N THR A 138 9.92 -3.96 12.65
CA THR A 138 9.16 -4.83 11.74
C THR A 138 7.99 -4.08 11.15
N TYR A 139 7.82 -4.22 9.84
CA TYR A 139 6.68 -3.69 9.12
C TYR A 139 6.16 -4.70 8.12
N TYR A 140 4.93 -4.49 7.66
CA TYR A 140 4.21 -5.38 6.77
C TYR A 140 3.72 -4.63 5.53
N VAL A 141 3.65 -5.31 4.40
CA VAL A 141 3.14 -4.75 3.14
C VAL A 141 2.31 -5.82 2.42
N PRO A 142 0.98 -5.65 2.30
CA PRO A 142 0.14 -6.50 1.46
C PRO A 142 0.37 -6.16 -0.02
N LEU A 143 0.71 -7.16 -0.84
CA LEU A 143 1.05 -6.99 -2.25
C LEU A 143 0.32 -8.00 -3.15
N ALA A 144 -0.08 -7.57 -4.35
CA ALA A 144 -0.46 -8.44 -5.46
C ALA A 144 0.24 -8.00 -6.75
N ARG A 145 0.47 -8.95 -7.66
CA ARG A 145 1.19 -8.70 -8.92
C ARG A 145 0.38 -7.81 -9.87
N PRO A 146 1.01 -7.13 -10.83
CA PRO A 146 0.31 -6.28 -11.79
C PRO A 146 -0.77 -7.02 -12.59
N GLY A 147 -1.89 -6.34 -12.82
CA GLY A 147 -3.03 -6.83 -13.61
C GLY A 147 -4.36 -6.28 -13.09
N ASP A 148 -5.25 -5.84 -13.97
CA ASP A 148 -6.49 -5.12 -13.59
C ASP A 148 -7.53 -6.02 -12.89
N ASP A 149 -7.66 -7.28 -13.30
CA ASP A 149 -8.58 -8.28 -12.72
C ASP A 149 -8.03 -8.89 -11.41
N VAL A 150 -7.56 -8.05 -10.49
CA VAL A 150 -7.00 -8.49 -9.20
C VAL A 150 -8.10 -9.05 -8.30
N LYS A 151 -7.79 -10.12 -7.56
CA LYS A 151 -8.72 -10.79 -6.65
C LYS A 151 -8.20 -10.78 -5.22
N PRO A 152 -9.10 -10.89 -4.22
CA PRO A 152 -8.72 -11.06 -2.82
C PRO A 152 -7.63 -12.11 -2.59
N GLU A 153 -7.69 -13.23 -3.31
CA GLU A 153 -6.77 -14.36 -3.16
C GLU A 153 -5.40 -14.15 -3.78
N ASP A 154 -5.22 -13.11 -4.60
CA ASP A 154 -3.93 -12.79 -5.24
C ASP A 154 -2.96 -12.08 -4.29
N PHE A 155 -3.45 -11.60 -3.13
CA PHE A 155 -2.65 -10.84 -2.18
C PHE A 155 -1.85 -11.73 -1.22
N VAL A 156 -0.60 -11.33 -1.02
CA VAL A 156 0.33 -11.89 -0.02
C VAL A 156 0.80 -10.76 0.87
N CYS A 157 0.86 -11.00 2.19
CA CYS A 157 1.37 -10.02 3.14
C CYS A 157 2.86 -10.27 3.42
N PHE A 158 3.71 -9.36 2.99
CA PHE A 158 5.15 -9.47 3.16
C PHE A 158 5.58 -8.84 4.49
N ARG A 159 6.33 -9.58 5.30
CA ARG A 159 6.94 -9.12 6.55
C ARG A 159 8.38 -8.72 6.30
N PHE A 160 8.74 -7.53 6.74
CA PHE A 160 10.09 -6.98 6.67
C PHE A 160 10.65 -6.81 8.07
N ALA A 161 11.91 -7.19 8.28
CA ALA A 161 12.57 -7.06 9.58
C ALA A 161 12.81 -5.60 10.02
N GLY A 162 12.71 -4.63 9.10
CA GLY A 162 12.97 -3.21 9.36
C GLY A 162 14.39 -2.75 9.07
N THR A 163 15.29 -3.66 8.67
CA THR A 163 16.69 -3.33 8.33
C THR A 163 16.87 -2.90 6.88
N GLN A 164 15.90 -3.19 6.01
CA GLN A 164 15.89 -2.87 4.59
C GLN A 164 14.56 -2.21 4.22
N GLY A 165 14.59 -1.36 3.20
CA GLY A 165 13.41 -0.81 2.56
C GLY A 165 12.81 -1.75 1.51
N LEU A 166 11.69 -1.31 0.95
CA LEU A 166 10.98 -1.94 -0.15
C LEU A 166 10.89 -0.93 -1.29
N TYR A 167 11.26 -1.36 -2.48
CA TYR A 167 10.90 -0.70 -3.73
C TYR A 167 9.86 -1.55 -4.46
N LEU A 168 8.78 -0.91 -4.93
CA LEU A 168 7.70 -1.49 -5.70
C LEU A 168 7.79 -1.03 -7.15
N HIS A 169 7.64 -1.97 -8.08
CA HIS A 169 7.51 -1.64 -9.49
C HIS A 169 6.18 -0.93 -9.77
N PRO A 170 6.10 -0.13 -10.84
CA PRO A 170 4.84 0.42 -11.33
C PRO A 170 3.77 -0.67 -11.52
N ASN A 171 2.50 -0.33 -11.30
CA ASN A 171 1.34 -1.22 -11.42
C ASN A 171 1.25 -2.39 -10.43
N VAL A 172 2.16 -2.49 -9.45
CA VAL A 172 2.04 -3.49 -8.38
C VAL A 172 0.98 -3.05 -7.39
N TRP A 173 0.01 -3.92 -7.11
CA TRP A 173 -1.04 -3.62 -6.15
C TRP A 173 -0.49 -3.65 -4.73
N HIS A 174 -0.81 -2.63 -3.96
CA HIS A 174 -0.42 -2.43 -2.58
C HIS A 174 -1.37 -1.45 -1.90
N GLU A 175 -1.29 -1.26 -0.58
CA GLU A 175 -2.01 -0.14 0.06
C GLU A 175 -1.04 0.93 0.57
N GLY A 176 -0.03 0.48 1.31
CA GLY A 176 1.00 1.29 1.94
C GLY A 176 1.83 0.40 2.85
N VAL A 177 2.55 0.98 3.81
CA VAL A 177 3.34 0.25 4.81
C VAL A 177 2.64 0.22 6.17
N PHE A 178 2.67 -0.95 6.81
CA PHE A 178 1.91 -1.26 8.02
C PHE A 178 2.88 -1.47 9.18
N THR A 179 2.90 -0.56 10.15
CA THR A 179 3.65 -0.77 11.40
C THR A 179 3.01 -1.91 12.20
N SER A 180 3.83 -2.75 12.83
CA SER A 180 3.32 -3.85 13.66
C SER A 180 2.56 -3.37 14.90
N ALA A 181 2.98 -2.23 15.47
CA ALA A 181 2.32 -1.57 16.61
C ALA A 181 2.75 -0.10 16.68
N GLY A 182 2.01 0.71 17.45
CA GLY A 182 2.34 2.12 17.71
C GLY A 182 2.52 2.93 16.42
N THR A 183 3.65 3.63 16.29
CA THR A 183 4.00 4.46 15.13
C THR A 183 5.35 4.06 14.53
N GLN A 184 5.42 4.08 13.20
CA GLN A 184 6.65 3.95 12.42
C GLN A 184 6.64 4.91 11.23
N ARG A 185 7.82 5.42 10.87
CA ARG A 185 8.01 6.36 9.77
C ARG A 185 8.90 5.75 8.70
N PHE A 186 8.65 6.18 7.47
CA PHE A 186 9.35 5.71 6.29
C PHE A 186 9.68 6.91 5.42
N LEU A 187 10.90 6.93 4.86
CA LEU A 187 11.17 7.77 3.71
C LEU A 187 10.39 7.18 2.52
N ASP A 188 9.48 7.98 1.98
CA ASP A 188 8.69 7.65 0.79
C ASP A 188 9.24 8.44 -0.41
N ARG A 189 9.44 7.75 -1.53
CA ARG A 189 9.75 8.36 -2.83
C ARG A 189 8.97 7.65 -3.92
N GLN A 190 8.22 8.40 -4.72
CA GLN A 190 7.30 7.86 -5.73
C GLN A 190 7.21 8.76 -6.96
N GLY A 191 6.52 8.30 -8.00
CA GLY A 191 6.15 9.15 -9.15
C GLY A 191 5.36 10.39 -8.72
N ALA A 192 5.64 11.54 -9.32
CA ALA A 192 5.04 12.81 -8.90
C ALA A 192 3.64 13.07 -9.46
N VAL A 193 3.19 12.29 -10.45
CA VAL A 193 1.83 12.45 -11.02
C VAL A 193 0.80 11.90 -10.03
N HIS A 194 1.17 10.86 -9.26
CA HIS A 194 0.33 10.22 -8.25
C HIS A 194 -1.03 9.80 -8.81
N ALA A 195 -1.01 9.18 -10.00
CA ALA A 195 -2.20 8.55 -10.53
C ALA A 195 -2.46 7.28 -9.69
N ARG A 196 -3.72 7.04 -9.33
CA ARG A 196 -4.08 5.90 -8.48
C ARG A 196 -5.27 5.15 -9.08
N VAL A 197 -5.08 3.84 -9.25
CA VAL A 197 -6.15 2.90 -9.57
C VAL A 197 -6.38 2.04 -8.34
N SER A 198 -7.64 1.84 -7.96
CA SER A 198 -8.02 1.33 -6.64
C SER A 198 -8.98 0.15 -6.77
N VAL A 199 -8.88 -0.78 -5.81
CA VAL A 199 -9.87 -1.82 -5.53
C VAL A 199 -10.43 -1.63 -4.13
N ASP A 200 -11.74 -1.72 -3.98
CA ASP A 200 -12.47 -1.73 -2.71
C ASP A 200 -13.01 -3.12 -2.43
N PHE A 201 -12.31 -3.91 -1.61
CA PHE A 201 -12.66 -5.31 -1.36
C PHE A 201 -14.04 -5.47 -0.72
N ALA A 202 -14.45 -4.50 0.11
CA ALA A 202 -15.74 -4.56 0.79
C ALA A 202 -16.89 -4.39 -0.19
N ARG A 203 -16.77 -3.45 -1.13
CA ARG A 203 -17.82 -3.15 -2.12
C ARG A 203 -17.79 -4.09 -3.32
N GLU A 204 -16.61 -4.47 -3.78
CA GLU A 204 -16.44 -5.28 -4.99
C GLU A 204 -16.54 -6.78 -4.71
N PHE A 205 -16.07 -7.24 -3.55
CA PHE A 205 -15.98 -8.67 -3.22
C PHE A 205 -16.73 -9.07 -1.94
N GLY A 206 -17.28 -8.11 -1.19
CA GLY A 206 -17.97 -8.38 0.07
C GLY A 206 -17.06 -8.98 1.12
N CYS A 207 -15.77 -8.59 1.14
CA CYS A 207 -14.80 -9.10 2.09
C CYS A 207 -13.77 -8.06 2.56
N LEU A 208 -13.03 -8.43 3.60
CA LEU A 208 -11.78 -7.81 4.04
C LEU A 208 -10.65 -8.83 3.85
N LEU A 209 -9.44 -8.36 3.55
CA LEU A 209 -8.26 -9.22 3.54
C LEU A 209 -7.62 -9.25 4.92
N GLU A 210 -7.33 -10.44 5.43
CA GLU A 210 -6.82 -10.64 6.79
C GLU A 210 -5.38 -11.16 6.76
N ALA A 211 -4.47 -10.48 7.45
CA ALA A 211 -3.14 -10.99 7.76
C ALA A 211 -2.89 -10.92 9.27
N LYS A 212 -2.16 -11.91 9.79
CA LYS A 212 -1.72 -11.94 11.18
C LYS A 212 -0.46 -11.08 11.34
N LEU A 213 -0.41 -10.29 12.41
CA LEU A 213 0.75 -9.45 12.77
C LEU A 213 1.75 -10.19 13.68
#